data_AF-A0A3C1VT39-F1
#
_entry.id   AF-A0A3C1VT39-F1
#
_cell.length_a   1.000
_cell.length_b   1.000
_cell.length_c   1.000
_cell.angle_alpha   90.00
_cell.angle_beta   90.00
_cell.angle_gamma   90.00
#
_symmetry.space_group_name_H-M   'P 1'
#
loop_
_entity.id
_entity.type
_entity.pdbx_description
1 polymer ?
#
loop_
_entity_poly.entity_id
_entity_poly.type
_entity_poly.pdbx_seq_one_letter_code
_entity_poly.pdbx_strand_id
1 'polypeptide(L)' 'MAPFVVGASVPQLADLGVTRVSTGGALNWAAVNPLITAGKEMLEQGSFNWLTVMAKGTQVQALLKKKPDAP' A
#
# COMPACT_ATOMS: atom_id res chain seq x y z
N MET A 1 -16.57 14.17 4.25
CA MET A 1 -15.76 13.00 3.84
C MET A 1 -15.25 13.28 2.43
N ALA A 2 -13.95 13.11 2.19
CA ALA A 2 -13.36 13.29 0.85
C ALA A 2 -12.84 11.95 0.29
N PRO A 3 -12.88 11.73 -1.04
CA PRO A 3 -12.16 10.63 -1.69
C PRO A 3 -10.64 10.87 -1.63
N PHE A 4 -9.85 9.86 -1.97
CA PHE A 4 -8.41 10.02 -2.14
C PHE A 4 -8.12 10.79 -3.45
N VAL A 5 -7.48 11.95 -3.34
CA VAL A 5 -7.17 12.85 -4.46
C VAL A 5 -5.66 12.87 -4.69
N VAL A 6 -5.24 12.60 -5.92
CA VAL A 6 -3.81 12.66 -6.30
C VAL A 6 -3.28 14.07 -6.06
N GLY A 7 -2.14 14.18 -5.38
CA GLY A 7 -1.48 15.45 -5.10
C GLY A 7 -2.04 16.23 -3.91
N ALA A 8 -3.14 15.77 -3.29
CA ALA A 8 -3.65 16.35 -2.05
C ALA A 8 -3.02 15.66 -0.82
N SER A 9 -2.68 16.46 0.19
CA SER A 9 -2.24 15.98 1.50
C SER A 9 -3.38 16.01 2.52
N VAL A 10 -3.25 15.22 3.59
CA VAL A 10 -4.23 15.23 4.70
C VAL A 10 -4.36 16.62 5.33
N PRO A 11 -3.28 17.39 5.61
CA PRO A 11 -3.40 18.76 6.12
C PRO A 11 -4.21 19.69 5.19
N GLN A 12 -3.96 19.68 3.88
CA GLN A 12 -4.72 20.49 2.93
C GLN A 12 -6.21 20.13 2.93
N LEU A 13 -6.54 18.85 3.08
CA LEU A 13 -7.93 18.41 3.20
C LEU A 13 -8.54 18.89 4.53
N ALA A 14 -7.78 18.87 5.62
CA ALA A 14 -8.21 19.36 6.92
C ALA A 14 -8.48 20.87 6.91
N ASP A 15 -7.62 21.66 6.25
CA ASP A 15 -7.79 23.11 6.07
C ASP A 15 -9.11 23.45 5.34
N LEU A 16 -9.61 22.52 4.51
CA LEU A 16 -10.90 22.62 3.81
C LEU A 16 -12.09 22.07 4.63
N GLY A 17 -11.89 21.73 5.90
CA GLY A 17 -12.93 21.20 6.79
C GLY A 17 -13.21 19.71 6.61
N VAL A 18 -12.36 18.95 5.92
CA VAL A 18 -12.52 17.49 5.82
C VAL A 18 -12.14 16.83 7.14
N THR A 19 -13.12 16.20 7.78
CA THR A 19 -12.94 15.48 9.05
C THR A 19 -12.66 13.99 8.89
N ARG A 20 -12.81 13.45 7.68
CA ARG A 20 -12.58 12.03 7.36
C ARG A 20 -12.17 11.85 5.90
N VAL A 21 -11.11 11.08 5.69
CA VAL A 21 -10.62 10.64 4.38
C VAL A 21 -10.87 9.15 4.22
N SER A 22 -11.37 8.72 3.06
CA SER A 22 -11.53 7.31 2.71
C SER A 22 -10.58 6.96 1.56
N THR A 23 -9.94 5.80 1.64
CA THR A 23 -9.12 5.26 0.54
C THR A 23 -9.95 4.47 -0.47
N GLY A 24 -11.21 4.16 -0.17
CA GLY A 24 -12.01 3.22 -0.96
C GLY A 24 -11.22 1.93 -1.24
N GLY A 25 -11.25 1.48 -2.49
CA GLY A 25 -10.48 0.32 -2.95
C GLY A 25 -9.01 0.58 -3.30
N ALA A 26 -8.47 1.79 -3.10
CA ALA A 26 -7.14 2.15 -3.59
C ALA A 26 -6.02 1.24 -3.05
N LEU A 27 -6.08 0.86 -1.77
CA LEU A 27 -5.09 -0.04 -1.16
C LEU A 27 -5.18 -1.46 -1.74
N ASN A 28 -6.38 -1.94 -2.08
CA ASN A 28 -6.55 -3.22 -2.76
C ASN A 28 -5.86 -3.20 -4.13
N TRP A 29 -6.10 -2.15 -4.92
CA TRP A 29 -5.47 -2.02 -6.24
C TRP A 29 -3.95 -1.85 -6.15
N ALA A 30 -3.45 -1.12 -5.14
CA ALA A 30 -2.02 -1.01 -4.86
C ALA A 30 -1.39 -2.36 -4.50
N ALA A 31 -2.11 -3.25 -3.82
CA ALA A 31 -1.63 -4.60 -3.50
C ALA A 31 -1.69 -5.55 -4.71
N VAL A 32 -2.69 -5.39 -5.60
CA VAL A 32 -2.84 -6.21 -6.82
C VAL A 32 -1.80 -5.87 -7.89
N ASN A 33 -1.40 -4.60 -8.03
CA ASN A 33 -0.48 -4.18 -9.09
C ASN A 33 0.88 -4.94 -9.10
N PRO A 34 1.55 -5.19 -7.95
CA PRO A 34 2.74 -6.04 -7.89
C PRO A 34 2.51 -7.47 -8.41
N LEU A 35 1.35 -8.08 -8.15
CA LEU A 35 1.03 -9.43 -8.65
C LEU A 35 0.94 -9.45 -10.17
N ILE A 36 0.26 -8.45 -10.76
CA ILE A 36 0.17 -8.31 -12.22
C ILE A 36 1.56 -8.09 -12.83
N THR A 37 2.37 -7.23 -12.21
CA THR A 37 3.73 -6.92 -12.67
C THR A 37 4.63 -8.15 -12.64
N ALA A 38 4.67 -8.86 -11.51
CA ALA A 38 5.43 -10.10 -11.36
C ALA A 38 4.95 -11.19 -12.32
N GLY A 39 3.63 -11.34 -12.47
CA GLY A 39 3.03 -12.33 -13.37
C GLY A 39 3.43 -12.09 -14.83
N LYS A 40 3.37 -10.85 -15.29
CA LYS A 40 3.83 -10.47 -16.64
C LYS A 40 5.31 -10.73 -16.83
N GLU A 41 6.16 -10.34 -15.88
CA GLU A 41 7.60 -10.59 -15.96
C GLU A 41 7.91 -12.09 -16.06
N MET A 42 7.29 -12.92 -15.22
CA MET A 42 7.49 -14.37 -15.26
C MET A 42 6.99 -14.98 -16.58
N LEU A 43 5.83 -14.55 -17.08
CA LEU A 43 5.24 -15.08 -18.31
C LEU A 43 6.02 -14.69 -19.57
N GLU A 44 6.40 -13.41 -19.67
CA GLU A 44 6.99 -12.84 -20.89
C GLU A 44 8.51 -13.00 -20.93
N GLN A 45 9.18 -12.98 -19.77
CA GLN A 45 10.64 -12.90 -19.67
C GLN A 45 11.26 -14.08 -18.91
N GLY A 46 10.46 -14.91 -18.22
CA GLY A 46 10.97 -16.05 -17.45
C GLY A 46 11.90 -15.64 -16.29
N SER A 47 11.71 -14.43 -15.74
CA SER A 47 12.61 -13.86 -14.73
C SER A 47 11.87 -13.45 -13.45
N PHE A 48 12.65 -13.11 -12.40
CA PHE A 48 12.17 -12.90 -11.03
C PHE A 48 12.71 -11.60 -10.40
N ASN A 49 13.03 -10.59 -11.19
CA ASN A 49 13.53 -9.29 -10.72
C ASN A 49 12.51 -8.57 -9.82
N TRP A 50 11.21 -8.84 -9.97
CA TRP A 50 10.17 -8.36 -9.04
C TRP A 50 10.45 -8.70 -7.57
N LEU A 51 11.29 -9.70 -7.25
CA LEU A 51 11.71 -9.99 -5.87
C LEU A 51 12.44 -8.80 -5.22
N THR A 52 13.01 -7.88 -6.01
CA THR A 52 13.73 -6.69 -5.48
C THR A 52 12.81 -5.66 -4.83
N VAL A 53 11.52 -5.65 -5.18
CA VAL A 53 10.52 -4.72 -4.62
C VAL A 53 9.56 -5.39 -3.64
N MET A 54 9.75 -6.69 -3.36
CA MET A 54 8.91 -7.41 -2.42
C MET A 54 9.10 -6.91 -0.99
N ALA A 55 8.03 -6.97 -0.19
CA ALA A 55 8.13 -6.66 1.23
C ALA A 55 9.13 -7.60 1.93
N LYS A 56 10.04 -7.03 2.73
CA LYS A 56 11.00 -7.82 3.49
C LYS A 56 10.28 -8.64 4.56
N GLY A 57 10.50 -9.96 4.57
CA GLY A 57 9.85 -10.86 5.54
C GLY A 57 10.07 -10.44 6.99
N THR A 58 11.27 -9.95 7.33
CA THR A 58 11.57 -9.43 8.68
C THR A 58 10.71 -8.22 9.06
N GLN A 59 10.45 -7.32 8.13
CA GLN A 59 9.57 -6.16 8.34
C GLN A 59 8.12 -6.61 8.54
N VAL A 60 7.64 -7.55 7.72
CA VAL A 60 6.29 -8.12 7.86
C VAL A 60 6.14 -8.81 9.22
N GLN A 61 7.10 -9.63 9.60
CA GLN A 61 7.09 -10.30 10.91
C GLN A 61 7.14 -9.32 12.08
N ALA A 62 7.91 -8.23 11.97
CA ALA A 62 7.93 -7.19 12.99
C ALA A 62 6.55 -6.51 13.17
N LEU A 63 5.80 -6.33 12.08
CA LEU A 63 4.44 -5.79 12.12
C LEU A 63 3.42 -6.80 12.68
N LEU A 64 3.60 -8.09 12.41
CA LEU A 64 2.70 -9.16 12.87
C LEU A 64 2.94 -9.58 14.32
N LYS A 65 4.16 -9.41 14.84
CA LYS A 65 4.46 -9.65 16.26
C LYS A 65 3.60 -8.72 17.11
N LYS A 66 2.72 -9.29 17.94
CA LYS A 66 1.91 -8.57 18.91
C LYS A 66 2.83 -7.64 19.72
N LYS A 67 2.63 -6.32 19.61
CA LYS A 67 3.18 -5.38 20.59
C LYS A 67 2.49 -5.71 21.93
N PRO A 68 3.23 -5.86 23.05
CA PRO A 68 2.59 -5.91 24.36
C PRO A 68 1.64 -4.71 24.45
N ASP A 69 0.42 -4.94 24.94
CA ASP A 69 -0.65 -3.95 24.94
C ASP A 69 -0.07 -2.61 25.44
N ALA A 70 0.06 -1.63 24.54
CA ALA A 70 0.48 -0.29 24.90
C ALA A 70 -0.73 0.41 25.54
N PRO A 71 -0.52 1.19 26.62
CA PRO A 71 -1.61 1.83 27.36
C PRO A 71 -2.46 2.75 26.47
#